data_AF-A0A1Q3H0U4-F1
#
_entry.id   AF-A0A1Q3H0U4-F1
#
_cell.length_a   1.000
_cell.length_b   1.000
_cell.length_c   1.000
_cell.angle_alpha   90.00
_cell.angle_beta   90.00
_cell.angle_gamma   90.00
#
_symmetry.space_group_name_H-M   'P 1'
#
loop_
_entity.id
_entity.type
_entity.pdbx_description
1 polymer ?
#
loop_
_entity_poly.entity_id
_entity_poly.type
_entity_poly.pdbx_seq_one_letter_code
_entity_poly.pdbx_strand_id
1 'polypeptide(L)'
;MRIYLFILAVLLLASCSESQKPSHIVVEENGNKYLFSQMGEKIVSMSIAKGEAPMVIKATRIIPDGSDIFITMGELYKIANLIGGNYKTFDKKEKSFVGYVVVGNTPVVQTKTLTEAGEKIGDTESIIQYTITDPKTQKQLNIKYASSPKVRAVENCEKKSLTVPVNNKSNEFTSQKHIVVRLSTLTNFFARKCEASYNKGEGILYLKFAK
;
A
#
# COMPACT_ATOMS: atom_id res chain seq x y z
N MET A 1 -26.63 -31.52 24.78
CA MET A 1 -25.83 -30.30 25.06
C MET A 1 -24.31 -30.57 25.00
N ARG A 2 -23.81 -31.27 23.97
CA ARG A 2 -22.36 -31.54 23.79
C ARG A 2 -21.85 -31.26 22.37
N ILE A 3 -22.74 -31.13 21.39
CA ILE A 3 -22.41 -30.87 19.97
C ILE A 3 -22.13 -29.37 19.73
N TYR A 4 -22.85 -28.48 20.42
CA TYR A 4 -22.65 -27.02 20.28
C TYR A 4 -21.29 -26.53 20.82
N LEU A 5 -20.69 -27.26 21.78
CA LEU A 5 -19.36 -26.91 22.32
C LEU A 5 -18.23 -27.23 21.34
N PHE A 6 -18.43 -28.23 20.47
CA PHE A 6 -17.43 -28.64 19.48
C PHE A 6 -17.40 -27.72 18.25
N ILE A 7 -18.55 -27.17 17.85
CA ILE A 7 -18.64 -26.21 16.74
C ILE A 7 -18.02 -24.86 17.13
N LEU A 8 -18.14 -24.44 18.40
CA LEU A 8 -17.52 -23.21 18.90
C LEU A 8 -15.99 -23.29 18.96
N ALA A 9 -15.42 -24.48 19.19
CA ALA A 9 -13.98 -24.70 19.25
C ALA A 9 -13.30 -24.70 17.86
N VAL A 10 -14.02 -25.12 16.80
CA VAL A 10 -13.49 -25.11 15.42
C VAL A 10 -13.52 -23.70 14.81
N LEU A 11 -14.46 -22.84 15.23
CA LEU A 11 -14.51 -21.42 14.82
C LEU A 11 -13.41 -20.55 15.45
N LEU A 12 -12.80 -20.98 16.56
CA LEU A 12 -11.71 -20.25 17.24
C LEU A 12 -10.32 -20.58 16.67
N LEU A 13 -10.18 -21.57 15.78
CA LEU A 13 -8.90 -21.99 15.20
C LEU A 13 -8.56 -21.33 13.85
N ALA A 14 -9.42 -20.42 13.37
CA ALA A 14 -9.20 -19.71 12.11
C ALA A 14 -8.71 -18.25 12.30
N SER A 15 -7.98 -17.95 13.37
CA SER A 15 -7.16 -16.73 13.40
C SER A 15 -5.94 -16.92 12.51
N CYS A 16 -6.18 -17.08 11.20
CA CYS A 16 -5.17 -17.10 10.17
C CYS A 16 -4.58 -15.69 10.11
N SER A 17 -3.39 -15.51 10.68
CA SER A 17 -2.72 -14.22 10.69
C SER A 17 -2.37 -13.80 9.27
N GLU A 18 -2.90 -12.66 8.84
CA GLU A 18 -2.74 -12.13 7.49
C GLU A 18 -1.25 -11.96 7.15
N SER A 19 -0.83 -12.46 5.99
CA SER A 19 0.56 -12.36 5.53
C SER A 19 0.70 -11.25 4.49
N GLN A 20 1.79 -10.49 4.55
CA GLN A 20 2.16 -9.57 3.47
C GLN A 20 2.45 -10.36 2.18
N LYS A 21 1.88 -9.93 1.06
CA LYS A 21 2.07 -10.52 -0.26
C LYS A 21 2.90 -9.58 -1.15
N PRO A 22 4.09 -10.00 -1.63
CA PRO A 22 4.84 -9.23 -2.61
C PRO A 22 4.07 -9.20 -3.92
N SER A 23 3.88 -8.02 -4.49
CA SER A 23 3.03 -7.79 -5.65
C SER A 23 3.69 -6.86 -6.66
N HIS A 24 3.43 -7.11 -7.95
CA HIS A 24 3.57 -6.05 -8.95
C HIS A 24 2.39 -5.08 -8.85
N ILE A 25 2.58 -3.86 -9.33
CA ILE A 25 1.48 -2.92 -9.53
C ILE A 25 1.32 -2.71 -11.04
N VAL A 26 0.10 -2.83 -11.52
CA VAL A 26 -0.26 -2.44 -12.89
C VAL A 26 -1.22 -1.26 -12.80
N VAL A 27 -0.87 -0.17 -13.48
CA VAL A 27 -1.76 0.96 -13.71
C VAL A 27 -2.51 0.70 -15.01
N GLU A 28 -3.84 0.62 -14.95
CA GLU A 28 -4.69 0.49 -16.12
C GLU A 28 -5.42 1.82 -16.36
N GLU A 29 -5.13 2.47 -17.49
CA GLU A 29 -5.71 3.75 -17.87
C GLU A 29 -6.15 3.69 -19.33
N ASN A 30 -7.41 4.02 -19.62
CA ASN A 30 -7.96 3.99 -20.98
C ASN A 30 -7.82 2.62 -21.69
N GLY A 31 -7.77 1.52 -20.94
CA GLY A 31 -7.54 0.17 -21.47
C GLY A 31 -6.06 -0.18 -21.70
N ASN A 32 -5.16 0.78 -21.54
CA ASN A 32 -3.72 0.56 -21.59
C ASN A 32 -3.21 0.12 -20.22
N LYS A 33 -2.38 -0.92 -20.20
CA LYS A 33 -1.73 -1.44 -18.99
C LYS A 33 -0.29 -0.96 -18.94
N TYR A 34 0.12 -0.41 -17.80
CA TYR A 34 1.48 0.02 -17.52
C TYR A 34 2.01 -0.70 -16.29
N LEU A 35 3.18 -1.35 -16.43
CA LEU A 35 3.82 -2.03 -15.32
C LEU A 35 4.63 -1.04 -14.50
N PHE A 36 4.36 -0.97 -13.19
CA PHE A 36 5.08 -0.08 -12.30
C PHE A 36 6.52 -0.55 -12.06
N SER A 37 7.48 0.36 -12.24
CA SER A 37 8.90 0.14 -11.92
C SER A 37 9.36 1.01 -10.75
N GLN A 38 10.01 0.36 -9.79
CA GLN A 38 10.62 1.03 -8.62
C GLN A 38 12.02 1.58 -8.90
N MET A 39 12.58 1.32 -10.08
CA MET A 39 13.94 1.72 -10.44
C MET A 39 14.06 3.23 -10.73
N GLY A 40 12.93 3.92 -10.84
CA GLY A 40 12.87 5.35 -11.14
C GLY A 40 13.08 5.66 -12.62
N GLU A 41 12.80 6.92 -12.98
CA GLU A 41 12.79 7.41 -14.35
C GLU A 41 14.11 7.19 -15.10
N LYS A 42 15.26 7.50 -14.47
CA LYS A 42 16.56 7.42 -15.12
C LYS A 42 16.87 6.00 -15.60
N ILE A 43 16.67 5.01 -14.75
CA ILE A 43 16.99 3.60 -15.07
C ILE A 43 16.02 3.07 -16.12
N VAL A 44 14.71 3.35 -15.98
CA VAL A 44 13.69 2.94 -16.95
C VAL A 44 13.98 3.54 -18.33
N SER A 45 14.26 4.84 -18.40
CA SER A 45 14.56 5.54 -19.66
C SER A 45 15.81 4.98 -20.33
N MET A 46 16.87 4.70 -19.56
CA MET A 46 18.10 4.13 -20.09
C MET A 46 17.90 2.72 -20.66
N SER A 47 17.13 1.85 -19.99
CA SER A 47 16.82 0.52 -20.52
C SER A 47 16.01 0.60 -21.82
N ILE A 48 14.99 1.48 -21.87
CA ILE A 48 14.17 1.65 -23.07
C ILE A 48 15.00 2.19 -24.24
N ALA A 49 15.87 3.17 -24.00
CA ALA A 49 16.75 3.73 -25.03
C ALA A 49 17.72 2.68 -25.62
N LYS A 50 18.06 1.64 -24.85
CA LYS A 50 18.87 0.49 -25.31
C LYS A 50 18.06 -0.60 -26.00
N GLY A 51 16.74 -0.44 -26.13
CA GLY A 51 15.85 -1.50 -26.64
C GLY A 51 15.57 -2.62 -25.63
N GLU A 52 16.02 -2.50 -24.38
CA GLU A 52 15.88 -3.50 -23.32
C GLU A 52 14.61 -3.30 -22.49
N ALA A 53 14.10 -4.37 -21.88
CA ALA A 53 13.02 -4.29 -20.89
C ALA A 53 13.59 -3.79 -19.55
N PRO A 54 13.06 -2.70 -18.97
CA PRO A 54 13.41 -2.28 -17.62
C PRO A 54 13.24 -3.40 -16.58
N MET A 55 14.18 -3.48 -15.63
CA MET A 55 14.04 -4.37 -14.49
C MET A 55 12.84 -3.95 -13.63
N VAL A 56 12.00 -4.91 -13.27
CA VAL A 56 10.87 -4.73 -12.36
C VAL A 56 10.92 -5.78 -11.25
N ILE A 57 10.86 -5.31 -10.00
CA ILE A 57 10.87 -6.16 -8.81
C ILE A 57 9.53 -6.10 -8.08
N LYS A 58 9.07 -7.23 -7.52
CA LYS A 58 7.88 -7.32 -6.66
C LYS A 58 8.14 -6.75 -5.26
N ALA A 59 8.51 -5.49 -5.19
CA ALA A 59 8.88 -4.87 -3.92
C ALA A 59 7.71 -4.12 -3.24
N THR A 60 6.52 -4.10 -3.84
CA THR A 60 5.30 -3.62 -3.15
C THR A 60 4.71 -4.75 -2.33
N ARG A 61 4.52 -4.53 -1.03
CA ARG A 61 3.85 -5.49 -0.14
C ARG A 61 2.44 -5.03 0.19
N ILE A 62 1.45 -5.84 -0.19
CA ILE A 62 0.05 -5.61 0.18
C ILE A 62 -0.42 -6.68 1.16
N ILE A 63 -1.54 -6.43 1.82
CA ILE A 63 -2.15 -7.35 2.78
C ILE A 63 -3.60 -7.55 2.35
N PRO A 64 -3.91 -8.59 1.55
CA PRO A 64 -5.28 -8.92 1.19
C PRO A 64 -5.99 -9.53 2.40
N ASP A 65 -7.15 -8.98 2.75
CA ASP A 65 -7.98 -9.44 3.86
C ASP A 65 -9.45 -9.43 3.42
N GLY A 66 -10.00 -10.61 3.15
CA GLY A 66 -11.32 -10.74 2.53
C GLY A 66 -11.41 -9.97 1.20
N SER A 67 -12.34 -9.02 1.13
CA SER A 67 -12.52 -8.09 0.02
C SER A 67 -11.65 -6.83 0.11
N ASP A 68 -11.04 -6.58 1.27
CA ASP A 68 -10.22 -5.41 1.52
C ASP A 68 -8.75 -5.68 1.16
N ILE A 69 -8.06 -4.60 0.78
CA ILE A 69 -6.62 -4.60 0.55
C ILE A 69 -6.05 -3.55 1.48
N PHE A 70 -5.08 -3.94 2.31
CA PHE A 70 -4.35 -3.03 3.18
C PHE A 70 -2.91 -2.86 2.70
N ILE A 71 -2.34 -1.69 3.00
CA ILE A 71 -0.94 -1.38 2.75
C ILE A 71 -0.28 -0.87 4.03
N THR A 72 1.03 -1.09 4.17
CA THR A 72 1.79 -0.52 5.28
C THR A 72 2.15 0.94 5.00
N MET A 73 2.51 1.71 6.04
CA MET A 73 2.97 3.09 5.87
C MET A 73 4.15 3.23 4.89
N GLY A 74 5.01 2.21 4.79
CA GLY A 74 6.14 2.20 3.84
C GLY A 74 5.72 2.19 2.37
N GLU A 75 4.51 1.75 2.06
CA GLU A 75 3.97 1.71 0.69
C GLU A 75 3.15 2.96 0.36
N LEU A 76 2.80 3.76 1.37
CA LEU A 76 1.84 4.85 1.26
C LEU A 76 2.25 5.88 0.21
N TYR A 77 3.52 6.31 0.23
CA TYR A 77 4.06 7.29 -0.72
C TYR A 77 3.83 6.83 -2.16
N LYS A 78 4.27 5.63 -2.50
CA LYS A 78 4.17 5.08 -3.86
C LYS A 78 2.72 4.94 -4.29
N ILE A 79 1.89 4.30 -3.46
CA ILE A 79 0.50 4.01 -3.82
C ILE A 79 -0.31 5.30 -3.96
N ALA A 80 -0.16 6.25 -3.04
CA ALA A 80 -0.86 7.54 -3.10
C ALA A 80 -0.43 8.34 -4.34
N ASN A 81 0.85 8.34 -4.71
CA ASN A 81 1.31 9.00 -5.93
C ASN A 81 0.72 8.35 -7.20
N LEU A 82 0.66 7.01 -7.26
CA LEU A 82 0.06 6.31 -8.39
C LEU A 82 -1.45 6.61 -8.51
N ILE A 83 -2.20 6.53 -7.42
CA ILE A 83 -3.64 6.82 -7.40
C ILE A 83 -3.91 8.31 -7.70
N GLY A 84 -3.14 9.21 -7.09
CA GLY A 84 -3.26 10.65 -7.31
C GLY A 84 -2.86 11.13 -8.70
N GLY A 85 -2.33 10.24 -9.55
CA GLY A 85 -1.89 10.59 -10.91
C GLY A 85 -0.54 11.31 -10.96
N ASN A 86 0.23 11.31 -9.88
CA ASN A 86 1.63 11.76 -9.92
C ASN A 86 2.53 10.62 -10.37
N TYR A 87 2.53 10.35 -11.66
CA TYR A 87 3.42 9.37 -12.29
C TYR A 87 3.75 9.75 -13.73
N LYS A 88 4.79 9.13 -14.26
CA LYS A 88 5.19 9.25 -15.66
C LYS A 88 5.15 7.87 -16.32
N THR A 89 4.57 7.82 -17.51
CA THR A 89 4.54 6.62 -18.35
C THR A 89 5.70 6.63 -19.34
N PHE A 90 6.16 5.43 -19.70
CA PHE A 90 7.17 5.20 -20.72
C PHE A 90 6.68 4.12 -21.65
N ASP A 91 6.45 4.47 -22.90
CA ASP A 91 5.93 3.52 -23.88
C ASP A 91 7.03 2.55 -24.29
N LYS A 92 6.73 1.26 -24.15
CA LYS A 92 7.50 0.14 -24.65
C LYS A 92 6.52 -1.01 -24.77
N LYS A 93 6.08 -1.29 -26.00
CA LYS A 93 5.06 -2.32 -26.25
C LYS A 93 5.64 -3.69 -25.94
N GLU A 94 5.17 -4.27 -24.84
CA GLU A 94 5.46 -5.63 -24.43
C GLU A 94 4.29 -6.54 -24.80
N LYS A 95 4.46 -7.87 -24.59
CA LYS A 95 3.43 -8.85 -24.95
C LYS A 95 2.10 -8.64 -24.22
N SER A 96 2.14 -8.21 -22.96
CA SER A 96 0.96 -8.14 -22.07
C SER A 96 0.62 -6.75 -21.54
N PHE A 97 1.44 -5.74 -21.86
CA PHE A 97 1.26 -4.35 -21.41
C PHE A 97 1.95 -3.39 -22.39
N VAL A 98 1.57 -2.11 -22.38
CA VAL A 98 1.99 -1.14 -23.41
C VAL A 98 3.16 -0.26 -22.98
N GLY A 99 3.56 -0.33 -21.70
CA GLY A 99 4.71 0.40 -21.20
C GLY A 99 4.92 0.26 -19.70
N TYR A 100 5.75 1.15 -19.18
CA TYR A 100 6.13 1.20 -17.77
C TYR A 100 5.62 2.49 -17.14
N VAL A 101 5.44 2.47 -15.82
CA VAL A 101 5.11 3.66 -15.04
C VAL A 101 6.06 3.81 -13.87
N VAL A 102 6.46 5.05 -13.58
CA VAL A 102 7.27 5.40 -12.40
C VAL A 102 6.59 6.53 -11.64
N VAL A 103 6.77 6.57 -10.31
CA VAL A 103 6.27 7.69 -9.49
C VAL A 103 6.91 9.00 -9.96
N GLY A 104 6.09 10.05 -10.07
CA GLY A 104 6.55 11.38 -10.46
C GLY A 104 7.22 12.12 -9.31
N ASN A 105 7.78 13.29 -9.60
CA ASN A 105 8.57 14.05 -8.64
C ASN A 105 7.75 14.96 -7.72
N THR A 106 6.45 15.15 -7.99
CA THR A 106 5.60 16.05 -7.20
C THR A 106 5.06 15.34 -5.95
N PRO A 107 5.45 15.72 -4.72
CA PRO A 107 5.05 14.98 -3.53
C PRO A 107 3.54 15.13 -3.28
N VAL A 108 2.79 14.04 -3.48
CA VAL A 108 1.38 13.91 -3.08
C VAL A 108 1.24 13.61 -1.58
N VAL A 109 2.33 13.15 -0.95
CA VAL A 109 2.38 12.78 0.47
C VAL A 109 3.47 13.57 1.17
N GLN A 110 3.12 14.18 2.30
CA GLN A 110 4.04 14.85 3.22
C GLN A 110 3.98 14.15 4.57
N THR A 111 5.11 14.09 5.29
CA THR A 111 5.18 13.45 6.61
C THR A 111 5.70 14.45 7.63
N LYS A 112 5.10 14.46 8.81
CA LYS A 112 5.59 15.22 9.96
C LYS A 112 5.44 14.40 11.24
N THR A 113 6.29 14.70 12.21
CA THR A 113 6.16 14.21 13.58
C THR A 113 5.62 15.36 14.43
N LEU A 114 4.55 15.08 15.18
CA LEU A 114 3.94 16.00 16.14
C LEU A 114 4.18 15.48 17.55
N THR A 115 4.26 16.40 18.50
CA THR A 115 4.21 16.08 19.93
C THR A 115 2.88 16.61 20.46
N GLU A 116 2.06 15.70 20.98
CA GLU A 116 0.73 16.02 21.52
C GLU A 116 0.68 15.67 23.01
N ALA A 117 -0.20 16.34 23.77
CA ALA A 117 -0.40 16.02 25.18
C ALA A 117 -1.05 14.65 25.33
N GLY A 118 -0.56 13.84 26.27
CA GLY A 118 -1.10 12.52 26.58
C GLY A 118 -2.30 12.57 27.52
N GLU A 119 -2.75 11.39 27.97
CA GLU A 119 -3.92 11.25 28.84
C GLU A 119 -3.71 11.81 30.27
N LYS A 120 -2.45 11.89 30.73
CA LYS A 120 -2.11 12.39 32.08
C LYS A 120 -1.26 13.64 32.01
N ILE A 121 -1.30 14.42 33.10
CA ILE A 121 -0.44 15.59 33.27
C ILE A 121 1.03 15.16 33.18
N GLY A 122 1.77 15.79 32.27
CA GLY A 122 3.18 15.49 32.01
C GLY A 122 3.42 14.40 30.95
N ASP A 123 2.39 13.68 30.51
CA ASP A 123 2.51 12.71 29.42
C ASP A 123 2.54 13.42 28.07
N THR A 124 3.36 12.90 27.16
CA THR A 124 3.39 13.33 25.76
C THR A 124 3.35 12.12 24.84
N GLU A 125 2.69 12.30 23.69
CA GLU A 125 2.66 11.31 22.63
C GLU A 125 3.36 11.85 21.39
N SER A 126 4.13 10.99 20.72
CA SER A 126 4.71 11.29 19.43
C SER A 126 3.81 10.77 18.32
N ILE A 127 3.17 11.67 17.58
CA ILE A 127 2.24 11.34 16.50
C ILE A 127 2.97 11.48 15.16
N ILE A 128 2.97 10.42 14.36
CA ILE A 128 3.40 10.49 12.95
C ILE A 128 2.18 10.79 12.11
N GLN A 129 2.20 11.90 11.38
CA GLN A 129 1.15 12.31 10.47
C GLN A 129 1.66 12.28 9.03
N TYR A 130 0.96 11.56 8.18
CA TYR A 130 1.04 11.70 6.73
C TYR A 130 -0.12 12.56 6.25
N THR A 131 0.19 13.64 5.54
CA THR A 131 -0.80 14.45 4.83
C THR A 131 -0.74 14.10 3.35
N ILE A 132 -1.86 13.60 2.82
CA ILE A 132 -2.04 13.30 1.40
C ILE A 132 -2.85 14.43 0.78
N THR A 133 -2.34 15.04 -0.28
CA THR A 133 -3.01 16.14 -0.99
C THR A 133 -3.45 15.70 -2.37
N ASP A 134 -4.74 15.79 -2.68
CA ASP A 134 -5.23 15.57 -4.03
C ASP A 134 -4.75 16.71 -4.95
N PRO A 135 -3.92 16.44 -5.96
CA PRO A 135 -3.41 17.51 -6.83
C PRO A 135 -4.52 18.21 -7.62
N LYS A 136 -5.66 17.55 -7.88
CA LYS A 136 -6.78 18.13 -8.64
C LYS A 136 -7.65 19.05 -7.78
N THR A 137 -7.95 18.65 -6.56
CA THR A 137 -8.92 19.34 -5.70
C THR A 137 -8.30 20.12 -4.54
N GLN A 138 -7.00 19.93 -4.30
CA GLN A 138 -6.26 20.47 -3.14
C GLN A 138 -6.81 20.02 -1.78
N LYS A 139 -7.76 19.08 -1.76
CA LYS A 139 -8.25 18.45 -0.52
C LYS A 139 -7.12 17.67 0.12
N GLN A 140 -7.19 17.55 1.44
CA GLN A 140 -6.20 16.82 2.24
C GLN A 140 -6.85 15.67 3.00
N LEU A 141 -6.12 14.56 3.08
CA LEU A 141 -6.41 13.40 3.91
C LEU A 141 -5.24 13.21 4.87
N ASN A 142 -5.52 13.17 6.17
CA ASN A 142 -4.50 12.86 7.16
C ASN A 142 -4.57 11.39 7.54
N ILE A 143 -3.41 10.74 7.61
CA ILE A 143 -3.23 9.41 8.18
C ILE A 143 -2.31 9.58 9.38
N LYS A 144 -2.78 9.25 10.58
CA LYS A 144 -2.05 9.48 11.82
C LYS A 144 -1.96 8.22 12.64
N TYR A 145 -0.79 7.98 13.23
CA TYR A 145 -0.62 6.99 14.28
C TYR A 145 0.31 7.51 15.36
N ALA A 146 0.05 7.15 16.61
CA ALA A 146 0.98 7.41 17.69
C ALA A 146 2.12 6.40 17.59
N SER A 147 3.36 6.87 17.63
CA SER A 147 4.57 6.05 17.57
C SER A 147 5.20 5.81 18.94
N SER A 148 4.95 6.71 19.90
CA SER A 148 5.44 6.66 21.28
C SER A 148 4.41 7.30 22.21
N PRO A 149 4.23 6.82 23.46
CA PRO A 149 4.95 5.70 24.10
C PRO A 149 4.48 4.31 23.64
N LYS A 150 3.30 4.23 23.01
CA LYS A 150 2.75 2.98 22.47
C LYS A 150 2.26 3.19 21.05
N VAL A 151 2.64 2.27 20.15
CA VAL A 151 2.18 2.30 18.77
C VAL A 151 0.66 2.06 18.70
N ARG A 152 -0.12 3.02 18.23
CA ARG A 152 -1.59 2.90 18.05
C ARG A 152 -2.09 3.70 16.86
N ALA A 153 -3.13 3.20 16.21
CA ALA A 153 -3.84 3.94 15.17
C ALA A 153 -4.54 5.16 15.77
N VAL A 154 -4.57 6.27 15.02
CA VAL A 154 -5.22 7.52 15.44
C VAL A 154 -6.25 7.96 14.40
N GLU A 155 -5.85 8.09 13.13
CA GLU A 155 -6.71 8.62 12.07
C GLU A 155 -6.44 7.87 10.75
N ASN A 156 -7.49 7.45 10.05
CA ASN A 156 -7.46 6.81 8.72
C ASN A 156 -6.46 5.65 8.58
N CYS A 157 -6.20 4.93 9.67
CA CYS A 157 -5.34 3.76 9.72
C CYS A 157 -5.83 2.77 10.78
N GLU A 158 -5.32 1.54 10.71
CA GLU A 158 -5.68 0.46 11.61
C GLU A 158 -4.43 -0.26 12.09
N LYS A 159 -4.50 -0.91 13.26
CA LYS A 159 -3.41 -1.74 13.77
C LYS A 159 -3.74 -3.21 13.48
N LYS A 160 -2.97 -3.85 12.60
CA LYS A 160 -3.15 -5.27 12.24
C LYS A 160 -1.97 -6.13 12.69
N SER A 161 -2.24 -7.38 13.02
CA SER A 161 -1.22 -8.38 13.31
C SER A 161 -0.86 -9.13 12.03
N LEU A 162 0.37 -9.00 11.58
CA LEU A 162 0.84 -9.57 10.31
C LEU A 162 1.88 -10.64 10.57
N THR A 163 1.77 -11.73 9.81
CA THR A 163 2.79 -12.78 9.76
C THR A 163 3.93 -12.31 8.88
N VAL A 164 5.11 -12.12 9.46
CA VAL A 164 6.34 -11.71 8.76
C VAL A 164 7.45 -12.72 9.02
N PRO A 165 8.33 -13.00 8.04
CA PRO A 165 9.49 -13.85 8.27
C PRO A 165 10.42 -13.18 9.29
N VAL A 166 11.01 -13.95 10.20
CA VAL A 166 11.93 -13.43 11.23
C VAL A 166 13.13 -12.71 10.60
N ASN A 167 13.58 -13.20 9.45
CA ASN A 167 14.52 -12.52 8.57
C ASN A 167 14.30 -12.98 7.11
N ASN A 168 14.91 -12.28 6.15
CA ASN A 168 14.72 -12.53 4.72
C ASN A 168 15.16 -13.92 4.22
N LYS A 169 15.83 -14.74 5.05
CA LYS A 169 16.30 -16.09 4.71
C LYS A 169 15.68 -17.19 5.59
N SER A 170 14.82 -16.84 6.54
CA SER A 170 14.29 -17.79 7.52
C SER A 170 12.96 -18.37 7.04
N ASN A 171 12.77 -19.66 7.32
CA ASN A 171 11.48 -20.34 7.23
C ASN A 171 10.62 -20.11 8.50
N GLU A 172 11.15 -19.40 9.49
CA GLU A 172 10.44 -19.02 10.70
C GLU A 172 9.69 -17.70 10.49
N PHE A 173 8.45 -17.68 10.97
CA PHE A 173 7.56 -16.53 10.91
C PHE A 173 7.21 -16.06 12.31
N THR A 174 7.09 -14.75 12.46
CA THR A 174 6.62 -14.11 13.68
C THR A 174 5.44 -13.19 13.37
N SER A 175 4.56 -13.04 14.34
CA SER A 175 3.41 -12.13 14.23
C SER A 175 3.79 -10.77 14.80
N GLN A 176 3.86 -9.75 13.94
CA GLN A 176 4.18 -8.37 14.32
C GLN A 176 2.97 -7.47 14.12
N LYS A 177 2.79 -6.48 15.01
CA LYS A 177 1.72 -5.49 14.87
C LYS A 177 2.19 -4.33 14.01
N HIS A 178 1.49 -4.07 12.91
CA HIS A 178 1.77 -2.97 11.99
C HIS A 178 0.62 -1.98 11.94
N ILE A 179 0.95 -0.70 11.73
CA ILE A 179 -0.05 0.29 11.30
C ILE A 179 -0.21 0.17 9.80
N VAL A 180 -1.45 0.00 9.37
CA VAL A 180 -1.85 -0.20 7.98
C VAL A 180 -2.92 0.80 7.57
N VAL A 181 -3.05 1.03 6.28
CA VAL A 181 -4.11 1.84 5.66
C VAL A 181 -4.88 0.95 4.71
N ARG A 182 -6.21 1.02 4.80
CA ARG A 182 -7.09 0.38 3.83
C ARG A 182 -6.94 1.11 2.49
N LEU A 183 -6.68 0.36 1.42
CA LEU A 183 -6.44 0.93 0.09
C LEU A 183 -7.65 1.72 -0.42
N SER A 184 -8.87 1.31 -0.05
CA SER A 184 -10.09 2.02 -0.41
C SER A 184 -10.19 3.41 0.20
N THR A 185 -9.54 3.67 1.35
CA THR A 185 -9.41 5.03 1.89
C THR A 185 -8.72 5.96 0.91
N LEU A 186 -7.69 5.47 0.20
CA LEU A 186 -6.98 6.25 -0.81
C LEU A 186 -7.79 6.37 -2.10
N THR A 187 -8.34 5.27 -2.61
CA THR A 187 -9.08 5.28 -3.89
C THR A 187 -10.36 6.12 -3.82
N ASN A 188 -10.99 6.20 -2.65
CA ASN A 188 -12.19 7.01 -2.43
C ASN A 188 -11.86 8.49 -2.16
N PHE A 189 -10.64 8.79 -1.70
CA PHE A 189 -10.23 10.15 -1.38
C PHE A 189 -9.92 10.99 -2.63
N PHE A 190 -9.12 10.45 -3.56
CA PHE A 190 -8.74 11.19 -4.75
C PHE A 190 -9.95 11.40 -5.68
N ALA A 191 -10.09 12.61 -6.25
CA ALA A 191 -11.14 12.89 -7.22
C ALA A 191 -11.02 12.02 -8.50
N ARG A 192 -9.81 11.54 -8.77
CA ARG A 192 -9.56 10.57 -9.85
C ARG A 192 -10.07 9.20 -9.42
N LYS A 193 -11.21 8.78 -9.99
CA LYS A 193 -11.82 7.47 -9.73
C LYS A 193 -10.84 6.34 -10.06
N CYS A 194 -10.48 5.58 -9.04
CA CYS A 194 -9.60 4.42 -9.12
C CYS A 194 -10.31 3.23 -8.50
N GLU A 195 -10.32 2.11 -9.21
CA GLU A 195 -10.71 0.82 -8.67
C GLU A 195 -9.44 -0.01 -8.44
N ALA A 196 -9.23 -0.45 -7.20
CA ALA A 196 -8.10 -1.30 -6.85
C ALA A 196 -8.54 -2.74 -6.67
N SER A 197 -7.86 -3.67 -7.33
CA SER A 197 -8.13 -5.11 -7.22
C SER A 197 -6.85 -5.93 -7.20
N TYR A 198 -6.86 -7.05 -6.49
CA TYR A 198 -5.70 -7.93 -6.38
C TYR A 198 -5.96 -9.28 -7.05
N ASN A 199 -5.20 -9.58 -8.10
CA ASN A 199 -5.17 -10.90 -8.72
C ASN A 199 -4.17 -11.78 -7.95
N LYS A 200 -4.70 -12.69 -7.13
CA LYS A 200 -3.91 -13.63 -6.33
C LYS A 200 -3.08 -14.60 -7.18
N GLY A 201 -3.59 -15.04 -8.33
CA GLY A 201 -2.90 -15.99 -9.21
C GLY A 201 -1.65 -15.41 -9.85
N GLU A 202 -1.71 -14.12 -10.23
CA GLU A 202 -0.59 -13.42 -10.86
C GLU A 202 0.29 -12.67 -9.84
N GLY A 203 -0.23 -12.40 -8.64
CA GLY A 203 0.40 -11.55 -7.65
C GLY A 203 0.51 -10.10 -8.14
N ILE A 204 -0.59 -9.59 -8.72
CA ILE A 204 -0.67 -8.25 -9.31
C ILE A 204 -1.77 -7.45 -8.62
N LEU A 205 -1.40 -6.26 -8.13
CA LEU A 205 -2.34 -5.21 -7.75
C LEU A 205 -2.64 -4.36 -9.00
N TYR A 206 -3.89 -4.36 -9.43
CA TYR A 206 -4.37 -3.45 -10.47
C TYR A 206 -4.89 -2.17 -9.83
N LEU A 207 -4.48 -1.04 -10.39
CA LEU A 207 -5.04 0.29 -10.14
C LEU A 207 -5.69 0.75 -11.45
N LYS A 208 -7.01 0.60 -11.54
CA LYS A 208 -7.78 0.85 -12.76
C LYS A 208 -8.47 2.20 -12.69
N PHE A 209 -8.19 3.07 -13.65
CA PHE A 209 -8.78 4.40 -13.74
C PHE A 209 -9.86 4.43 -14.81
N ALA A 210 -11.05 4.89 -14.43
CA ALA A 210 -12.15 5.10 -15.37
C ALA A 210 -11.87 6.29 -16.29
N LYS A 211 -12.48 6.28 -17.48
CA LYS A 211 -12.57 7.44 -18.37
C LYS A 211 -13.39 8.57 -17.73
#